data_AF-B8DPD1-F1
#
_entry.id   AF-B8DPD1-F1
#
_cell.length_a   1.000
_cell.length_b   1.000
_cell.length_c   1.000
_cell.angle_alpha   90.00
_cell.angle_beta   90.00
_cell.angle_gamma   90.00
#
_symmetry.space_group_name_H-M   'P 1'
#
loop_
_entity.id
_entity.type
_entity.pdbx_description
1 polymer ?
#
loop_
_entity_poly.entity_id
_entity_poly.type
_entity_poly.pdbx_seq_one_letter_code
_entity_poly.pdbx_strand_id
1 'polypeptide(L)'
;MVTQEELLDNVMERVTNNLVVNIRDVLATTIERELTTNLTRALVESEFYRRISDDMRGGLQTIYREISTAAKPGAQEAPEGTLPVQREDADRLFNEASRQLDEILVTTQEATESIMDVVEVQIERQKEAAVLIESVRAGAGVERALERMVQINAELGEGLVQILTTLGFQDLTGQRIKKIIAALRTIESTVVELYLSTGLLIRAREETPEKDISQIEAETRQVVSELKGPQRGASQENVDDLLAQLGL
;
A
#
# COMPACT_ATOMS: atom_id res chain seq x y z
N MET A 1 19.16 -69.20 62.16
CA MET A 1 19.50 -69.26 60.72
C MET A 1 18.50 -68.38 60.03
N VAL A 2 18.91 -67.19 59.59
CA VAL A 2 18.06 -66.37 58.70
C VAL A 2 18.02 -67.12 57.38
N THR A 3 16.83 -67.52 56.94
CA THR A 3 16.68 -68.25 55.68
C THR A 3 17.02 -67.32 54.52
N GLN A 4 17.67 -67.87 53.49
CA GLN A 4 18.07 -67.12 52.29
C GLN A 4 16.88 -66.38 51.65
N GLU A 5 15.67 -66.88 51.87
CA GLU A 5 14.38 -66.35 51.44
C GLU A 5 14.01 -65.02 52.14
N GLU A 6 14.19 -64.91 53.47
CA GLU A 6 13.92 -63.66 54.21
C GLU A 6 14.89 -62.54 53.84
N LEU A 7 16.14 -62.89 53.50
CA LEU A 7 17.14 -61.93 53.01
C LEU A 7 16.80 -61.43 51.60
N LEU A 8 16.31 -62.32 50.73
CA LEU A 8 15.87 -61.98 49.38
C LEU A 8 14.64 -61.07 49.41
N ASP A 9 13.66 -61.34 50.28
CA ASP A 9 12.46 -60.50 50.44
C ASP A 9 12.80 -59.12 51.01
N ASN A 10 13.68 -59.03 52.00
CA ASN A 10 14.10 -57.73 52.55
C ASN A 10 14.86 -56.87 51.52
N VAL A 11 15.69 -57.51 50.69
CA VAL A 11 16.42 -56.82 49.61
C VAL A 11 15.46 -56.39 48.51
N MET A 12 14.52 -57.25 48.12
CA MET A 12 13.48 -56.93 47.14
C MET A 12 12.61 -55.77 47.61
N GLU A 13 12.12 -55.79 48.85
CA GLU A 13 11.29 -54.73 49.40
C GLU A 13 12.04 -53.39 49.49
N ARG A 14 13.32 -53.42 49.87
CA ARG A 14 14.17 -52.21 49.84
C ARG A 14 14.42 -51.69 48.45
N VAL A 15 14.67 -52.57 47.48
CA VAL A 15 14.90 -52.20 46.08
C VAL A 15 13.62 -51.64 45.46
N THR A 16 12.46 -52.26 45.71
CA THR A 16 11.17 -51.76 45.24
C THR A 16 10.83 -50.40 45.84
N ASN A 17 11.00 -50.21 47.16
CA ASN A 17 10.75 -48.92 47.78
C ASN A 17 11.71 -47.83 47.28
N ASN A 18 13.00 -48.15 47.11
CA ASN A 18 13.96 -47.19 46.53
C ASN A 18 13.63 -46.87 45.06
N LEU A 19 13.27 -47.86 44.26
CA LEU A 19 12.89 -47.66 42.86
C LEU A 19 11.63 -46.80 42.75
N VAL A 20 10.61 -47.06 43.56
CA VAL A 20 9.35 -46.29 43.55
C VAL A 20 9.60 -44.83 43.94
N VAL A 21 10.42 -44.58 44.97
CA VAL A 21 10.76 -43.21 45.39
C VAL A 21 11.58 -42.49 44.32
N ASN A 22 12.63 -43.11 43.79
CA ASN A 22 13.45 -42.51 42.74
C ASN A 22 12.67 -42.27 41.44
N ILE A 23 11.84 -43.21 41.02
CA ILE A 23 11.00 -43.06 39.82
C ILE A 23 10.01 -41.93 40.02
N ARG A 24 9.40 -41.80 41.21
CA ARG A 24 8.46 -40.71 41.52
C ARG A 24 9.13 -39.35 41.50
N ASP A 25 10.32 -39.21 42.09
CA ASP A 25 11.05 -37.94 42.11
C ASP A 25 11.55 -37.56 40.71
N VAL A 26 12.05 -38.52 39.93
CA VAL A 26 12.49 -38.28 38.55
C VAL A 26 11.30 -37.95 37.64
N LEU A 27 10.16 -38.65 37.77
CA LEU A 27 8.95 -38.32 37.02
C LEU A 27 8.39 -36.96 37.42
N ALA A 28 8.34 -36.64 38.71
CA ALA A 28 7.82 -35.35 39.17
C ALA A 28 8.66 -34.19 38.63
N THR A 29 9.99 -34.27 38.77
CA THR A 29 10.90 -33.23 38.26
C THR A 29 10.92 -33.13 36.74
N THR A 30 10.83 -34.27 36.03
CA THR A 30 10.77 -34.28 34.56
C THR A 30 9.46 -33.71 34.05
N ILE A 31 8.32 -34.16 34.60
CA ILE A 31 7.00 -33.65 34.24
C ILE A 31 6.88 -32.17 34.57
N GLU A 32 7.33 -31.72 35.74
CA GLU A 32 7.26 -30.31 36.13
C GLU A 32 8.08 -29.42 35.19
N ARG A 33 9.29 -29.85 34.83
CA ARG A 33 10.13 -29.14 33.87
C ARG A 33 9.50 -29.11 32.48
N GLU A 34 8.93 -30.22 32.03
CA GLU A 34 8.33 -30.37 30.71
C GLU A 34 6.98 -29.63 30.59
N LEU A 35 6.17 -29.61 31.65
CA LEU A 35 4.95 -28.80 31.73
C LEU A 35 5.29 -27.31 31.71
N THR A 36 6.28 -26.88 32.50
CA THR A 36 6.67 -25.46 32.58
C THR A 36 7.20 -24.97 31.24
N THR A 37 8.01 -25.79 30.56
CA THR A 37 8.56 -25.45 29.24
C THR A 37 7.45 -25.36 28.18
N ASN A 38 6.53 -26.34 28.15
CA ASN A 38 5.42 -26.34 27.20
C ASN A 38 4.40 -25.22 27.47
N LEU A 39 4.07 -24.94 28.73
CA LEU A 39 3.18 -23.84 29.10
C LEU A 39 3.80 -22.49 28.74
N THR A 40 5.09 -22.30 29.00
CA THR A 40 5.79 -21.05 28.64
C THR A 40 5.80 -20.87 27.12
N ARG A 41 6.09 -21.93 26.36
CA ARG A 41 6.06 -21.91 24.90
C ARG A 41 4.67 -21.59 24.36
N ALA A 42 3.64 -22.26 24.85
CA ALA A 42 2.25 -22.05 24.43
C ALA A 42 1.74 -20.64 24.80
N LEU A 43 2.15 -20.10 25.95
CA LEU A 43 1.82 -18.72 26.35
C LEU A 43 2.50 -17.69 25.45
N VAL A 44 3.79 -17.86 25.13
CA VAL A 44 4.54 -16.98 24.23
C VAL A 44 3.97 -17.03 22.80
N GLU A 45 3.60 -18.21 22.34
CA GLU A 45 2.97 -18.43 21.04
C GLU A 45 1.56 -17.80 20.99
N SER A 46 0.77 -17.96 22.05
CA SER A 46 -0.52 -17.29 22.19
C SER A 46 -0.40 -15.76 22.21
N GLU A 47 0.57 -15.20 22.94
CA GLU A 47 0.82 -13.76 22.95
C GLU A 47 1.28 -13.25 21.59
N PHE A 48 2.12 -14.02 20.88
CA PHE A 48 2.54 -13.69 19.52
C PHE A 48 1.38 -13.63 18.54
N TYR A 49 0.58 -14.69 18.46
CA TYR A 49 -0.58 -14.73 17.56
C TYR A 49 -1.63 -13.69 17.95
N ARG A 50 -1.80 -13.42 19.24
CA ARG A 50 -2.68 -12.34 19.71
C ARG A 50 -2.17 -10.98 19.25
N ARG A 51 -0.87 -10.73 19.33
CA ARG A 51 -0.25 -9.47 18.90
C ARG A 51 -0.27 -9.29 17.39
N ILE A 52 0.03 -10.34 16.61
CA ILE A 52 -0.15 -10.34 15.16
C ILE A 52 -1.62 -10.14 14.79
N SER A 53 -2.54 -10.80 15.49
CA SER A 53 -3.97 -10.65 15.23
C SER A 53 -4.43 -9.24 15.58
N ASP A 54 -3.96 -8.65 16.67
CA ASP A 54 -4.24 -7.27 17.06
C ASP A 54 -3.60 -6.27 16.07
N ASP A 55 -2.40 -6.54 15.54
CA ASP A 55 -1.74 -5.72 14.52
C ASP A 55 -2.41 -5.85 13.14
N MET A 56 -2.76 -7.06 12.70
CA MET A 56 -3.51 -7.28 11.46
C MET A 56 -4.94 -6.74 11.56
N ARG A 57 -5.63 -6.96 12.69
CA ARG A 57 -6.99 -6.46 12.92
C ARG A 57 -6.96 -4.95 13.09
N GLY A 58 -5.94 -4.40 13.75
CA GLY A 58 -5.68 -2.97 13.82
C GLY A 58 -5.41 -2.38 12.44
N GLY A 59 -4.55 -3.01 11.63
CA GLY A 59 -4.27 -2.63 10.25
C GLY A 59 -5.52 -2.69 9.36
N LEU A 60 -6.29 -3.78 9.41
CA LEU A 60 -7.54 -3.93 8.65
C LEU A 60 -8.65 -3.01 9.13
N GLN A 61 -8.78 -2.77 10.44
CA GLN A 61 -9.73 -1.78 10.98
C GLN A 61 -9.32 -0.36 10.63
N THR A 62 -8.02 -0.08 10.54
CA THR A 62 -7.47 1.21 10.10
C THR A 62 -7.78 1.42 8.62
N ILE A 63 -7.46 0.44 7.77
CA ILE A 63 -7.82 0.45 6.34
C ILE A 63 -9.35 0.59 6.15
N TYR A 64 -10.16 -0.15 6.90
CA TYR A 64 -11.63 -0.07 6.81
C TYR A 64 -12.16 1.29 7.31
N ARG A 65 -11.58 1.84 8.38
CA ARG A 65 -11.96 3.15 8.91
C ARG A 65 -11.49 4.26 7.96
N GLU A 66 -10.32 4.17 7.36
CA GLU A 66 -9.82 5.11 6.34
C GLU A 66 -10.66 5.05 5.07
N ILE A 67 -11.01 3.87 4.55
CA ILE A 67 -11.92 3.72 3.41
C ILE A 67 -13.31 4.31 3.73
N SER A 68 -13.85 4.04 4.93
CA SER A 68 -15.19 4.53 5.32
C SER A 68 -15.21 6.01 5.74
N THR A 69 -14.08 6.58 6.15
CA THR A 69 -13.93 8.00 6.51
C THR A 69 -13.58 8.84 5.29
N ALA A 70 -12.75 8.33 4.37
CA ALA A 70 -12.53 8.94 3.04
C ALA A 70 -13.81 8.95 2.19
N ALA A 71 -14.72 7.98 2.40
CA ALA A 71 -16.06 7.98 1.79
C ALA A 71 -17.06 8.96 2.44
N LYS A 72 -16.70 9.62 3.57
CA LYS A 72 -17.58 10.58 4.26
C LYS A 72 -16.93 11.97 4.29
N PRO A 73 -17.51 12.98 3.62
CA PRO A 73 -16.99 14.34 3.70
C PRO A 73 -17.25 14.90 5.11
N GLY A 74 -16.18 15.12 5.89
CA GLY A 74 -16.17 16.08 6.99
C GLY A 74 -16.17 15.58 8.44
N ALA A 75 -15.42 14.54 8.83
CA ALA A 75 -15.27 14.19 10.25
C ALA A 75 -13.84 14.37 10.78
N GLN A 76 -13.72 15.27 11.77
CA GLN A 76 -12.50 15.68 12.47
C GLN A 76 -11.85 14.58 13.35
N GLU A 77 -10.52 14.66 13.36
CA GLU A 77 -9.51 14.42 14.41
C GLU A 77 -9.89 13.52 15.62
N ALA A 78 -9.10 12.46 15.81
CA ALA A 78 -9.01 11.66 17.04
C ALA A 78 -7.59 11.07 17.20
N PRO A 79 -7.10 10.78 18.42
CA PRO A 79 -5.83 11.30 18.92
C PRO A 79 -4.64 10.32 18.90
N GLU A 80 -3.46 10.95 19.02
CA GLU A 80 -2.11 10.38 19.10
C GLU A 80 -1.94 9.21 20.08
N GLY A 81 -1.10 8.25 19.66
CA GLY A 81 -0.45 7.34 20.59
C GLY A 81 -0.15 5.95 20.02
N THR A 82 0.78 5.86 19.07
CA THR A 82 1.86 4.85 18.92
C THR A 82 2.25 4.63 17.45
N LEU A 83 3.54 4.84 17.18
CA LEU A 83 4.30 4.72 15.90
C LEU A 83 4.11 5.88 14.90
N PRO A 84 4.87 7.00 15.03
CA PRO A 84 4.61 8.24 14.30
C PRO A 84 5.74 8.60 13.31
N VAL A 85 6.02 7.77 12.28
CA VAL A 85 6.89 8.23 11.18
C VAL A 85 6.45 7.74 9.79
N GLN A 86 5.86 6.55 9.63
CA GLN A 86 5.44 6.06 8.30
C GLN A 86 3.94 6.28 7.97
N ARG A 87 3.07 6.45 8.99
CA ARG A 87 1.61 6.63 8.82
C ARG A 87 1.24 7.98 8.21
N GLU A 88 1.80 9.08 8.71
CA GLU A 88 1.50 10.42 8.20
C GLU A 88 1.93 10.58 6.74
N ASP A 89 3.03 9.95 6.33
CA ASP A 89 3.55 10.10 4.97
C ASP A 89 2.68 9.38 3.94
N ALA A 90 2.19 8.17 4.24
CA ALA A 90 1.30 7.44 3.35
C ALA A 90 -0.05 8.16 3.18
N ASP A 91 -0.65 8.60 4.28
CA ASP A 91 -1.93 9.34 4.27
C ASP A 91 -1.81 10.64 3.48
N ARG A 92 -0.70 11.36 3.65
CA ARG A 92 -0.45 12.59 2.90
C ARG A 92 -0.26 12.32 1.41
N LEU A 93 0.45 11.25 1.04
CA LEU A 93 0.65 10.86 -0.35
C LEU A 93 -0.67 10.47 -1.04
N PHE A 94 -1.54 9.71 -0.36
CA PHE A 94 -2.86 9.36 -0.88
C PHE A 94 -3.75 10.60 -1.05
N ASN A 95 -3.85 11.44 -0.03
CA ASN A 95 -4.67 12.65 -0.10
C ASN A 95 -4.17 13.61 -1.19
N GLU A 96 -2.85 13.76 -1.33
CA GLU A 96 -2.26 14.56 -2.39
C GLU A 96 -2.57 13.95 -3.76
N ALA A 97 -2.39 12.64 -3.96
CA ALA A 97 -2.70 11.99 -5.22
C ALA A 97 -4.19 12.15 -5.64
N SER A 98 -5.12 11.97 -4.70
CA SER A 98 -6.55 12.18 -4.93
C SER A 98 -6.85 13.63 -5.32
N ARG A 99 -6.30 14.60 -4.60
CA ARG A 99 -6.47 16.03 -4.93
C ARG A 99 -5.91 16.35 -6.32
N GLN A 100 -4.76 15.78 -6.67
CA GLN A 100 -4.17 15.96 -8.00
C GLN A 100 -5.09 15.40 -9.10
N LEU A 101 -5.77 14.27 -8.87
CA LEU A 101 -6.74 13.69 -9.81
C LEU A 101 -7.98 14.58 -9.98
N ASP A 102 -8.52 15.12 -8.89
CA ASP A 102 -9.65 16.05 -8.95
C ASP A 102 -9.29 17.32 -9.72
N GLU A 103 -8.11 17.89 -9.47
CA GLU A 103 -7.64 19.07 -10.19
C GLU A 103 -7.41 18.78 -11.69
N ILE A 104 -6.99 17.56 -12.05
CA ILE A 104 -6.93 17.13 -13.46
C ILE A 104 -8.33 17.13 -14.07
N LEU A 105 -9.31 16.52 -13.39
CA LEU A 105 -10.67 16.40 -13.90
C LEU A 105 -11.28 17.78 -14.17
N VAL A 106 -11.19 18.70 -13.20
CA VAL A 106 -11.68 20.08 -13.34
C VAL A 106 -10.99 20.79 -14.51
N THR A 107 -9.65 20.78 -14.54
CA THR A 107 -8.89 21.45 -15.59
C THR A 107 -9.22 20.89 -16.99
N THR A 108 -9.37 19.57 -17.11
CA THR A 108 -9.72 18.92 -18.39
C THR A 108 -11.13 19.28 -18.84
N GLN A 109 -12.07 19.38 -17.91
CA GLN A 109 -13.45 19.74 -18.21
C GLN A 109 -13.53 21.19 -18.67
N GLU A 110 -12.98 22.13 -17.91
CA GLU A 110 -13.00 23.57 -18.23
C GLU A 110 -12.33 23.85 -19.58
N ALA A 111 -11.19 23.21 -19.85
CA ALA A 111 -10.50 23.37 -21.12
C ALA A 111 -11.30 22.78 -22.29
N THR A 112 -11.96 21.64 -22.08
CA THR A 112 -12.77 21.00 -23.11
C THR A 112 -14.01 21.84 -23.42
N GLU A 113 -14.70 22.35 -22.40
CA GLU A 113 -15.83 23.28 -22.54
C GLU A 113 -15.42 24.53 -23.32
N SER A 114 -14.29 25.17 -22.93
CA SER A 114 -13.77 26.34 -23.64
C SER A 114 -13.40 26.03 -25.11
N ILE A 115 -12.83 24.86 -25.41
CA ILE A 115 -12.54 24.47 -26.79
C ILE A 115 -13.83 24.25 -27.57
N MET A 116 -14.84 23.62 -26.98
CA MET A 116 -16.14 23.40 -27.62
C MET A 116 -16.82 24.71 -27.98
N ASP A 117 -16.82 25.69 -27.08
CA ASP A 117 -17.39 27.02 -27.33
C ASP A 117 -16.74 27.70 -28.54
N VAL A 118 -15.40 27.64 -28.63
CA VAL A 118 -14.67 28.24 -29.76
C VAL A 118 -14.98 27.50 -31.06
N VAL A 119 -15.02 26.17 -31.03
CA VAL A 119 -15.34 25.35 -32.20
C VAL A 119 -16.77 25.60 -32.69
N GLU A 120 -17.74 25.82 -31.80
CA GLU A 120 -19.11 26.16 -32.17
C GLU A 120 -19.17 27.49 -32.95
N VAL A 121 -18.48 28.51 -32.45
CA VAL A 121 -18.34 29.79 -33.16
C VAL A 121 -17.67 29.59 -34.52
N GLN A 122 -16.60 28.78 -34.60
CA GLN A 122 -15.94 28.51 -35.87
C GLN A 122 -16.87 27.84 -36.89
N ILE A 123 -17.68 26.87 -36.47
CA ILE A 123 -18.65 26.21 -37.34
C ILE A 123 -19.65 27.22 -37.91
N GLU A 124 -20.19 28.11 -37.08
CA GLU A 124 -21.13 29.14 -37.54
C GLU A 124 -20.48 30.14 -38.51
N ARG A 125 -19.25 30.57 -38.23
CA ARG A 125 -18.49 31.44 -39.13
C ARG A 125 -18.15 30.77 -40.46
N GLN A 126 -17.84 29.48 -40.44
CA GLN A 126 -17.61 28.71 -41.66
C GLN A 126 -18.87 28.61 -42.52
N LYS A 127 -20.03 28.37 -41.90
CA LYS A 127 -21.34 28.36 -42.61
C LYS A 127 -21.65 29.74 -43.21
N GLU A 128 -21.45 30.81 -42.45
CA GLU A 128 -21.63 32.18 -42.93
C GLU A 128 -20.74 32.47 -44.15
N ALA A 129 -19.45 32.11 -44.08
CA ALA A 129 -18.52 32.27 -45.19
C ALA A 129 -18.99 31.50 -46.44
N ALA A 130 -19.52 30.29 -46.30
CA ALA A 130 -20.04 29.51 -47.43
C ALA A 130 -21.20 30.22 -48.15
N VAL A 131 -22.13 30.83 -47.40
CA VAL A 131 -23.24 31.62 -47.99
C VAL A 131 -22.73 32.88 -48.70
N LEU A 132 -21.72 33.55 -48.14
CA LEU A 132 -21.10 34.71 -48.76
C LEU A 132 -20.37 34.35 -50.05
N ILE A 133 -19.69 33.21 -50.11
CA ILE A 133 -19.02 32.71 -51.33
C ILE A 133 -20.03 32.53 -52.47
N GLU A 134 -21.19 31.93 -52.19
CA GLU A 134 -22.24 31.75 -53.21
C GLU A 134 -22.85 33.08 -53.65
N SER A 135 -23.00 34.04 -52.74
CA SER A 135 -23.47 35.40 -53.07
C SER A 135 -22.48 36.13 -53.99
N VAL A 136 -21.18 36.00 -53.72
CA VAL A 136 -20.10 36.56 -54.57
C VAL A 136 -20.11 35.90 -55.95
N ARG A 137 -20.26 34.57 -56.03
CA ARG A 137 -20.36 33.84 -57.30
C ARG A 137 -21.56 34.27 -58.14
N ALA A 138 -22.68 34.59 -57.50
CA ALA A 138 -23.87 35.13 -58.16
C ALA A 138 -23.73 36.62 -58.56
N GLY A 139 -22.62 37.28 -58.23
CA GLY A 139 -22.36 38.68 -58.55
C GLY A 139 -23.14 39.69 -57.69
N ALA A 140 -23.78 39.24 -56.61
CA ALA A 140 -24.61 40.08 -55.75
C ALA A 140 -23.83 40.57 -54.52
N GLY A 141 -23.76 41.88 -54.31
CA GLY A 141 -23.22 42.46 -53.07
C GLY A 141 -21.74 42.12 -52.80
N VAL A 142 -20.95 41.93 -53.86
CA VAL A 142 -19.56 41.42 -53.81
C VAL A 142 -18.69 42.17 -52.80
N GLU A 143 -18.71 43.49 -52.80
CA GLU A 143 -17.84 44.31 -51.93
C GLU A 143 -18.13 44.08 -50.44
N ARG A 144 -19.41 44.11 -50.04
CA ARG A 144 -19.83 43.80 -48.66
C ARG A 144 -19.53 42.35 -48.26
N ALA A 145 -19.69 41.41 -49.18
CA ALA A 145 -19.40 40.01 -48.92
C ALA A 145 -17.89 39.78 -48.70
N LEU A 146 -17.04 40.41 -49.53
CA LEU A 146 -15.58 40.33 -49.37
C LEU A 146 -15.11 40.94 -48.04
N GLU A 147 -15.61 42.10 -47.66
CA GLU A 147 -15.29 42.72 -46.36
C GLU A 147 -15.66 41.79 -45.19
N ARG A 148 -16.86 41.18 -45.22
CA ARG A 148 -17.28 40.24 -44.17
C ARG A 148 -16.46 38.95 -44.17
N MET A 149 -16.07 38.44 -45.33
CA MET A 149 -15.20 37.26 -45.41
C MET A 149 -13.80 37.51 -44.81
N VAL A 150 -13.25 38.70 -44.98
CA VAL A 150 -11.97 39.08 -44.33
C VAL A 150 -12.11 39.06 -42.82
N GLN A 151 -13.22 39.60 -42.27
CA GLN A 151 -13.50 39.55 -40.83
C GLN A 151 -13.66 38.12 -40.33
N ILE A 152 -14.47 37.30 -41.02
CA ILE A 152 -14.64 35.88 -40.67
C ILE A 152 -13.29 35.15 -40.64
N ASN A 153 -12.42 35.38 -41.63
CA ASN A 153 -11.11 34.74 -41.65
C ASN A 153 -10.23 35.16 -40.46
N ALA A 154 -10.30 36.42 -40.03
CA ALA A 154 -9.61 36.89 -38.83
C ALA A 154 -10.19 36.22 -37.55
N GLU A 155 -11.51 36.20 -37.41
CA GLU A 155 -12.22 35.57 -36.28
C GLU A 155 -11.91 34.06 -36.18
N LEU A 156 -11.87 33.35 -37.31
CA LEU A 156 -11.47 31.94 -37.37
C LEU A 156 -10.02 31.76 -36.92
N GLY A 157 -9.11 32.61 -37.40
CA GLY A 157 -7.70 32.59 -37.01
C GLY A 157 -7.50 32.82 -35.50
N GLU A 158 -8.19 33.80 -34.92
CA GLU A 158 -8.19 34.07 -33.48
C GLU A 158 -8.72 32.87 -32.70
N GLY A 159 -9.81 32.24 -33.16
CA GLY A 159 -10.33 31.03 -32.54
C GLY A 159 -9.33 29.86 -32.54
N LEU A 160 -8.58 29.68 -33.63
CA LEU A 160 -7.54 28.63 -33.67
C LEU A 160 -6.40 28.90 -32.67
N VAL A 161 -6.01 30.16 -32.51
CA VAL A 161 -5.02 30.57 -31.49
C VAL A 161 -5.56 30.33 -30.08
N GLN A 162 -6.84 30.62 -29.84
CA GLN A 162 -7.48 30.37 -28.56
C GLN A 162 -7.51 28.87 -28.25
N ILE A 163 -7.93 28.01 -29.19
CA ILE A 163 -7.90 26.55 -29.03
C ILE A 163 -6.50 26.06 -28.70
N LEU A 164 -5.48 26.51 -29.45
CA LEU A 164 -4.09 26.12 -29.21
C LEU A 164 -3.60 26.55 -27.82
N THR A 165 -3.99 27.74 -27.38
CA THR A 165 -3.66 28.26 -26.04
C THR A 165 -4.34 27.44 -24.96
N THR A 166 -5.63 27.13 -25.13
CA THR A 166 -6.40 26.33 -24.18
C THR A 166 -5.80 24.93 -24.05
N LEU A 167 -5.43 24.27 -25.15
CA LEU A 167 -4.76 22.96 -25.16
C LEU A 167 -3.45 22.92 -24.34
N GLY A 168 -2.86 24.07 -24.00
CA GLY A 168 -1.74 24.17 -23.08
C GLY A 168 -2.01 23.56 -21.69
N PHE A 169 -3.27 23.36 -21.30
CA PHE A 169 -3.64 22.65 -20.06
C PHE A 169 -3.02 21.24 -19.95
N GLN A 170 -2.74 20.61 -21.10
CA GLN A 170 -2.18 19.26 -21.17
C GLN A 170 -0.82 19.15 -20.47
N ASP A 171 0.00 20.20 -20.51
CA ASP A 171 1.29 20.20 -19.82
C ASP A 171 1.09 20.12 -18.30
N LEU A 172 0.18 20.96 -17.77
CA LEU A 172 -0.16 20.95 -16.35
C LEU A 172 -0.73 19.59 -15.93
N THR A 173 -1.68 19.04 -16.70
CA THR A 173 -2.22 17.70 -16.47
C THR A 173 -1.12 16.63 -16.49
N GLY A 174 -0.18 16.69 -17.43
CA GLY A 174 0.96 15.78 -17.50
C GLY A 174 1.87 15.86 -16.28
N GLN A 175 2.12 17.07 -15.76
CA GLN A 175 2.89 17.26 -14.52
C GLN A 175 2.17 16.67 -13.30
N ARG A 176 0.85 16.85 -13.21
CA ARG A 176 0.04 16.28 -12.11
C ARG A 176 0.03 14.76 -12.14
N ILE A 177 -0.13 14.15 -13.32
CA ILE A 177 -0.04 12.70 -13.50
C ILE A 177 1.32 12.17 -13.04
N LYS A 178 2.43 12.86 -13.36
CA LYS A 178 3.76 12.46 -12.89
C LYS A 178 3.86 12.45 -11.36
N LYS A 179 3.27 13.42 -10.67
CA LYS A 179 3.24 13.46 -9.20
C LYS A 179 2.44 12.29 -8.62
N ILE A 180 1.30 11.97 -9.20
CA ILE A 180 0.46 10.82 -8.82
C ILE A 180 1.24 9.52 -8.99
N ILE A 181 1.90 9.32 -10.14
CA ILE A 181 2.72 8.13 -10.40
C ILE A 181 3.85 8.01 -9.36
N ALA A 182 4.49 9.12 -9.01
CA ALA A 182 5.53 9.11 -7.98
C ALA A 182 4.98 8.70 -6.61
N ALA A 183 3.83 9.25 -6.20
CA ALA A 183 3.17 8.88 -4.96
C ALA A 183 2.78 7.40 -4.92
N LEU A 184 2.21 6.87 -6.01
CA LEU A 184 1.86 5.45 -6.13
C LEU A 184 3.07 4.53 -6.01
N ARG A 185 4.22 4.89 -6.62
CA ARG A 185 5.47 4.13 -6.47
C ARG A 185 5.98 4.11 -5.03
N THR A 186 5.83 5.22 -4.31
CA THR A 186 6.20 5.28 -2.89
C THR A 186 5.30 4.36 -2.07
N ILE A 187 3.97 4.43 -2.29
CA ILE A 187 3.00 3.56 -1.62
C ILE A 187 3.30 2.08 -1.92
N GLU A 188 3.54 1.72 -3.17
CA GLU A 188 3.92 0.38 -3.59
C GLU A 188 5.16 -0.12 -2.83
N SER A 189 6.20 0.71 -2.74
CA SER A 189 7.42 0.37 -2.01
C SER A 189 7.17 0.17 -0.50
N THR A 190 6.32 1.00 0.11
CA THR A 190 5.93 0.87 1.52
C THR A 190 5.12 -0.39 1.78
N VAL A 191 4.18 -0.74 0.89
CA VAL A 191 3.37 -1.96 1.02
C VAL A 191 4.24 -3.21 0.85
N VAL A 192 5.13 -3.24 -0.14
CA VAL A 192 6.09 -4.33 -0.32
C VAL A 192 7.00 -4.46 0.90
N GLU A 193 7.48 -3.36 1.46
CA GLU A 193 8.28 -3.38 2.70
C GLU A 193 7.51 -3.93 3.90
N LEU A 194 6.27 -3.50 4.11
CA LEU A 194 5.42 -4.02 5.17
C LEU A 194 5.18 -5.52 4.99
N TYR A 195 4.94 -5.95 3.75
CA TYR A 195 4.71 -7.35 3.41
C TYR A 195 5.96 -8.22 3.70
N LEU A 196 7.13 -7.79 3.20
CA LEU A 196 8.40 -8.48 3.39
C LEU A 196 8.81 -8.50 4.87
N SER A 197 8.70 -7.38 5.58
CA SER A 197 9.02 -7.32 7.01
C SER A 197 8.12 -8.24 7.82
N THR A 198 6.81 -8.28 7.54
CA THR A 198 5.88 -9.17 8.24
C THR A 198 6.15 -10.64 7.93
N GLY A 199 6.39 -10.99 6.66
CA GLY A 199 6.70 -12.36 6.26
C GLY A 199 8.01 -12.87 6.86
N LEU A 200 9.05 -12.03 6.87
CA LEU A 200 10.34 -12.33 7.50
C LEU A 200 10.22 -12.46 9.03
N LEU A 201 9.37 -11.64 9.68
CA LEU A 201 9.09 -11.73 11.11
C LEU A 201 8.42 -13.05 11.49
N ILE A 202 7.43 -13.49 10.70
CA ILE A 202 6.75 -14.78 10.90
C ILE A 202 7.75 -15.92 10.76
N ARG A 203 8.56 -15.92 9.71
CA ARG A 203 9.56 -16.97 9.45
C ARG A 203 10.65 -17.03 10.52
N ALA A 204 11.21 -15.89 10.92
CA ALA A 204 12.25 -15.84 11.95
C ALA A 204 11.73 -16.37 13.31
N ARG A 205 10.44 -16.20 13.59
CA ARG A 205 9.76 -16.78 14.75
C ARG A 205 9.62 -18.30 14.65
N GLU A 206 9.26 -18.82 13.48
CA GLU A 206 9.12 -20.25 13.21
C GLU A 206 10.48 -20.98 13.30
N GLU A 207 11.53 -20.38 12.75
CA GLU A 207 12.89 -20.92 12.76
C GLU A 207 13.55 -20.80 14.15
N THR A 208 13.23 -19.75 14.91
CA THR A 208 13.83 -19.51 16.24
C THR A 208 12.79 -19.08 17.30
N PRO A 209 11.98 -20.02 17.82
CA PRO A 209 10.87 -19.69 18.74
C PRO A 209 11.32 -19.12 20.10
N GLU A 210 12.57 -19.36 20.48
CA GLU A 210 13.13 -18.97 21.78
C GLU A 210 13.82 -17.59 21.77
N LYS A 211 14.00 -16.98 20.60
CA LYS A 211 14.57 -15.62 20.50
C LYS A 211 13.53 -14.57 20.89
N ASP A 212 14.00 -13.51 21.54
CA ASP A 212 13.15 -12.38 21.92
C ASP A 212 12.61 -11.65 20.67
N ILE A 213 11.33 -11.27 20.74
CA ILE A 213 10.58 -10.61 19.66
C ILE A 213 11.31 -9.33 19.21
N SER A 214 11.84 -8.59 20.17
CA SER A 214 12.60 -7.34 19.97
C SER A 214 13.85 -7.54 19.12
N GLN A 215 14.53 -8.68 19.28
CA GLN A 215 15.74 -9.02 18.53
C GLN A 215 15.40 -9.49 17.12
N ILE A 216 14.33 -10.27 16.98
CA ILE A 216 13.81 -10.71 15.68
C ILE A 216 13.42 -9.50 14.83
N GLU A 217 12.69 -8.53 15.38
CA GLU A 217 12.34 -7.32 14.63
C GLU A 217 13.56 -6.48 14.20
N ALA A 218 14.63 -6.47 15.00
CA ALA A 218 15.86 -5.75 14.67
C ALA A 218 16.63 -6.43 13.53
N GLU A 219 16.77 -7.76 13.59
CA GLU A 219 17.38 -8.57 12.53
C GLU A 219 16.56 -8.46 11.22
N THR A 220 15.23 -8.57 11.30
CA THR A 220 14.33 -8.44 10.14
C THR A 220 14.44 -7.05 9.48
N ARG A 221 14.47 -5.96 10.27
CA ARG A 221 14.67 -4.60 9.74
C ARG A 221 16.01 -4.43 9.03
N GLN A 222 17.07 -5.06 9.54
CA GLN A 222 18.39 -5.02 8.92
C GLN A 222 18.38 -5.76 7.57
N VAL A 223 17.79 -6.95 7.50
CA VAL A 223 17.68 -7.73 6.26
C VAL A 223 16.85 -6.98 5.20
N VAL A 224 15.72 -6.39 5.60
CA VAL A 224 14.90 -5.56 4.69
C VAL A 224 15.68 -4.34 4.19
N SER A 225 16.52 -3.73 5.02
CA SER A 225 17.38 -2.61 4.62
C SER A 225 18.51 -3.04 3.68
N GLU A 226 19.10 -4.22 3.87
CA GLU A 226 20.16 -4.76 3.01
C GLU A 226 19.61 -5.13 1.62
N LEU A 227 18.38 -5.68 1.56
CA LEU A 227 17.65 -5.93 0.32
C LEU A 227 17.31 -4.64 -0.45
N LYS A 228 17.25 -3.49 0.23
CA LYS A 228 16.94 -2.16 -0.33
C LYS A 228 18.15 -1.30 -0.70
N GLY A 229 19.39 -1.77 -0.49
CA GLY A 229 20.59 -0.99 -0.80
C GLY A 229 20.70 -0.60 -2.29
N PRO A 230 21.49 0.44 -2.66
CA PRO A 230 21.64 0.91 -4.03
C PRO A 230 22.45 -0.07 -4.88
N GLN A 231 21.85 -1.21 -5.21
CA GLN A 231 22.35 -2.12 -6.22
C GLN A 231 21.32 -2.13 -7.35
N ARG A 232 21.74 -1.58 -8.49
CA ARG A 232 21.05 -1.53 -9.79
C ARG A 232 20.76 -2.94 -10.39
N GLY A 233 20.52 -3.94 -9.55
CA GLY A 233 20.41 -5.33 -9.94
C GLY A 233 20.19 -6.31 -8.79
N ALA A 234 19.82 -5.87 -7.57
CA ALA A 234 19.16 -6.76 -6.61
C ALA A 234 17.73 -6.98 -7.15
N SER A 235 17.69 -7.88 -8.12
CA SER A 235 16.63 -8.08 -9.09
C SER A 235 15.35 -8.48 -8.38
N GLN A 236 14.25 -8.13 -9.01
CA GLN A 236 12.92 -8.68 -8.79
C GLN A 236 12.94 -10.19 -8.47
N GLU A 237 13.91 -10.93 -9.01
CA GLU A 237 14.27 -12.32 -8.69
C GLU A 237 14.52 -12.61 -7.20
N ASN A 238 15.19 -11.74 -6.44
CA ASN A 238 15.39 -11.95 -4.99
C ASN A 238 14.11 -11.72 -4.20
N VAL A 239 13.24 -10.82 -4.68
CA VAL A 239 11.91 -10.59 -4.10
C VAL A 239 10.99 -11.76 -4.45
N ASP A 240 11.02 -12.21 -5.70
CA ASP A 240 10.27 -13.36 -6.20
C ASP A 240 10.73 -14.67 -5.54
N ASP A 241 12.03 -14.87 -5.29
CA ASP A 241 12.55 -16.00 -4.54
C ASP A 241 12.13 -15.95 -3.06
N LEU A 242 12.07 -14.76 -2.47
CA LEU A 242 11.58 -14.60 -1.11
C LEU A 242 10.06 -14.87 -1.04
N LEU A 243 9.29 -14.40 -2.03
CA LEU A 243 7.85 -14.64 -2.15
C LEU A 243 7.55 -16.13 -2.38
N ALA A 244 8.31 -16.78 -3.27
CA ALA A 244 8.22 -18.21 -3.53
C ALA A 244 8.60 -19.04 -2.30
N GLN A 245 9.61 -18.63 -1.53
CA GLN A 245 9.95 -19.25 -0.25
C GLN A 245 8.91 -19.00 0.85
N LEU A 246 8.11 -17.94 0.74
CA LEU A 246 6.97 -17.64 1.62
C LEU A 246 5.66 -18.31 1.17
N GLY A 247 5.68 -19.08 0.08
CA GLY A 247 4.54 -19.88 -0.39
C GLY A 247 3.49 -19.09 -1.17
N LEU A 248 3.85 -17.96 -1.78
CA LEU A 248 3.01 -17.17 -2.67
C LEU A 248 3.51 -17.15 -4.11
#